data_AF-A0A3M1N413-F1
#
_entry.id   AF-A0A3M1N413-F1
#
_cell.length_a   1.000
_cell.length_b   1.000
_cell.length_c   1.000
_cell.angle_alpha   90.00
_cell.angle_beta   90.00
_cell.angle_gamma   90.00
#
_symmetry.space_group_name_H-M   'P 1'
#
loop_
_entity.id
_entity.type
_entity.pdbx_description
1 polymer ?
#
loop_
_entity_poly.entity_id
_entity_poly.type
_entity_poly.pdbx_seq_one_letter_code
_entity_poly.pdbx_strand_id
1 'polypeptide(L)' 'MAGKTLAAWAAAGEKPEVLYWVGCAASFDDRAQRVARAFVKLLDAAGVKWGILGTEETCT' A
#
# COMPACT_ATOMS: atom_id res chain seq x y z
N MET A 1 -3.12 9.32 -6.16
CA MET A 1 -2.61 8.95 -4.82
C MET A 1 -3.72 8.26 -4.02
N ALA A 2 -3.94 6.98 -4.29
CA ALA A 2 -4.65 6.08 -3.40
C ALA A 2 -4.41 4.67 -3.96
N GLY A 3 -3.45 3.95 -3.37
CA GLY A 3 -3.29 2.53 -3.69
C GLY A 3 -4.60 1.80 -3.40
N LYS A 4 -5.00 0.89 -4.30
CA LYS A 4 -6.18 0.05 -4.06
C LYS A 4 -5.87 -0.93 -2.94
N THR A 5 -6.84 -1.21 -2.07
CA THR A 5 -6.72 -2.32 -1.11
C THR A 5 -6.82 -3.65 -1.83
N LEU A 6 -6.35 -4.74 -1.21
CA LEU A 6 -6.56 -6.09 -1.75
C LEU A 6 -8.04 -6.40 -2.00
N ALA A 7 -8.93 -5.94 -1.12
CA ALA A 7 -10.38 -6.06 -1.33
C ALA A 7 -10.84 -5.33 -2.60
N ALA A 8 -10.33 -4.13 -2.88
CA ALA A 8 -10.65 -3.37 -4.08
C ALA A 8 -10.07 -4.02 -5.35
N TRP A 9 -8.89 -4.63 -5.26
CA TRP A 9 -8.33 -5.43 -6.35
C TRP A 9 -9.19 -6.66 -6.64
N ALA A 10 -9.55 -7.42 -5.60
CA ALA A 10 -10.40 -8.60 -5.72
C ALA A 10 -11.79 -8.27 -6.30
N ALA A 11 -12.41 -7.17 -5.85
CA ALA A 11 -13.70 -6.71 -6.38
C ALA A 11 -13.63 -6.31 -7.87
N ALA A 12 -12.47 -5.85 -8.34
CA ALA A 12 -12.23 -5.56 -9.75
C ALA A 12 -11.89 -6.81 -10.59
N GLY A 13 -11.78 -7.99 -9.98
CA GLY A 13 -11.33 -9.21 -10.66
C GLY A 13 -9.85 -9.18 -11.07
N GLU A 14 -9.07 -8.24 -10.51
CA GLU A 14 -7.65 -8.04 -10.82
C GLU A 14 -6.79 -8.36 -9.59
N LYS A 15 -5.48 -8.55 -9.81
CA LYS A 15 -4.49 -8.73 -8.73
C LYS A 15 -3.41 -7.68 -8.84
N PRO A 16 -2.94 -7.10 -7.72
CA PRO A 16 -1.75 -6.27 -7.76
C PRO A 16 -0.53 -7.14 -8.10
N GLU A 17 0.46 -6.54 -8.74
CA GLU A 17 1.78 -7.13 -8.92
C GLU A 17 2.57 -7.11 -7.61
N VAL A 18 2.37 -6.06 -6.80
CA VAL A 18 3.04 -5.88 -5.52
C VAL A 18 2.03 -5.61 -4.42
N LEU A 19 2.12 -6.39 -3.34
CA LEU A 19 1.46 -6.08 -2.09
C LEU A 19 2.44 -5.32 -1.20
N TYR A 20 2.15 -4.05 -0.95
CA TYR A 20 2.89 -3.24 0.00
C TYR A 20 2.27 -3.39 1.39
N TRP A 21 2.97 -4.10 2.26
CA TRP A 21 2.62 -4.20 3.68
C TRP A 21 3.17 -2.98 4.40
N VAL A 22 2.30 -2.06 4.77
CA VAL A 22 2.65 -0.79 5.42
C VAL A 22 2.84 -1.01 6.92
N GLY A 23 2.01 -1.89 7.49
CA GLY A 23 1.97 -2.18 8.92
C GLY A 23 1.58 -0.97 9.77
N CYS A 24 1.54 -1.15 11.09
CA CYS A 24 1.14 -0.08 12.02
C CYS A 24 2.16 1.05 12.14
N ALA A 25 3.43 0.82 11.79
CA ALA A 25 4.49 1.82 11.94
C ALA A 25 4.17 3.10 11.15
N ALA A 26 3.64 3.00 9.93
CA ALA A 26 3.21 4.19 9.20
C ALA A 26 1.90 4.80 9.73
N SER A 27 1.17 4.13 10.64
CA SER A 27 0.00 4.72 11.29
C SER A 27 0.40 5.55 12.52
N PHE A 28 1.53 5.24 13.17
CA PHE A 28 1.92 5.85 14.44
C PHE A 28 3.19 6.72 14.37
N ASP A 29 4.07 6.53 13.39
CA ASP A 29 5.34 7.27 13.25
C ASP A 29 5.35 8.18 12.00
N ASP A 30 5.53 9.48 12.22
CA ASP A 30 5.53 10.51 11.17
C ASP A 30 6.66 10.30 10.14
N ARG A 31 7.80 9.74 10.55
CA ARG A 31 8.91 9.45 9.65
C ARG A 31 8.57 8.23 8.78
N ALA A 32 7.99 7.19 9.35
CA ALA A 32 7.51 6.02 8.63
C ALA A 32 6.43 6.40 7.62
N GLN A 33 5.51 7.32 7.98
CA GLN A 33 4.55 7.87 7.02
C GLN A 33 5.21 8.56 5.83
N ARG A 34 6.26 9.35 6.06
CA ARG A 34 6.99 10.04 4.98
C ARG A 34 7.66 9.04 4.05
N VAL A 35 8.27 8.00 4.61
CA VAL A 35 8.89 6.92 3.83
C VAL A 35 7.85 6.16 3.02
N ALA A 36 6.73 5.75 3.63
CA ALA A 36 5.64 5.07 2.94
C ALA A 36 5.08 5.92 1.79
N ARG A 37 4.85 7.22 2.02
CA ARG A 37 4.41 8.17 0.98
C ARG A 37 5.43 8.35 -0.14
N ALA A 38 6.72 8.33 0.16
CA ALA A 38 7.76 8.41 -0.87
C ALA A 38 7.81 7.11 -1.69
N PHE A 39 7.69 5.96 -1.05
CA PHE A 39 7.73 4.66 -1.71
C PHE A 39 6.58 4.46 -2.69
N VAL A 40 5.35 4.77 -2.28
CA VAL A 40 4.18 4.65 -3.17
C VAL A 40 4.26 5.58 -4.39
N LYS A 41 4.88 6.76 -4.25
CA LYS A 41 5.13 7.66 -5.39
C LYS A 41 6.11 7.05 -6.39
N LEU A 42 7.12 6.31 -5.92
CA LEU A 42 8.04 5.59 -6.80
C LEU A 42 7.33 4.47 -7.54
N LEU A 43 6.45 3.72 -6.87
CA LEU A 43 5.65 2.67 -7.50
C LEU A 43 4.71 3.23 -8.57
N ASP A 44 4.02 4.35 -8.27
CA ASP A 44 3.17 5.06 -9.22
C ASP A 44 3.99 5.53 -10.45
N ALA A 45 5.17 6.13 -10.22
CA ALA A 45 6.04 6.60 -11.30
C ALA A 45 6.63 5.46 -12.15
N ALA A 46 6.84 4.29 -11.54
CA ALA A 46 7.30 3.09 -12.23
C ALA A 46 6.16 2.35 -12.97
N GLY A 47 4.91 2.78 -12.82
CA GLY A 47 3.76 2.13 -13.44
C GLY A 47 3.42 0.76 -12.84
N VAL A 48 3.92 0.47 -11.63
CA VAL A 48 3.72 -0.82 -10.96
C VAL A 48 2.29 -0.90 -10.44
N LYS A 49 1.57 -1.98 -10.72
CA LYS A 49 0.27 -2.23 -10.08
C LYS A 49 0.48 -2.67 -8.64
N TRP A 50 0.29 -1.77 -7.68
CA TRP A 50 0.47 -2.08 -6.26
C TRP A 50 -0.83 -1.96 -5.46
N GLY A 51 -0.88 -2.64 -4.32
CA GLY A 51 -1.96 -2.52 -3.35
C GLY A 51 -1.50 -2.67 -1.91
N ILE A 52 -2.39 -2.39 -0.96
CA ILE A 52 -2.16 -2.59 0.48
C ILE A 52 -3.16 -3.60 1.04
N LEU A 53 -2.89 -4.20 2.20
CA LEU A 53 -3.85 -5.10 2.84
C LEU A 53 -5.12 -4.33 3.27
N GLY A 54 -4.98 -3.08 3.71
CA GLY A 54 -6.08 -2.28 4.22
C GLY A 54 -6.39 -2.63 5.67
N THR A 55 -7.65 -2.93 5.99
CA THR A 55 -8.10 -3.22 7.38
C THR A 55 -7.52 -4.50 7.97
N GLU A 56 -6.88 -5.35 7.16
CA GLU A 56 -6.25 -6.59 7.62
C GLU A 56 -4.77 -6.40 8.01
N GLU A 57 -4.21 -5.19 7.89
CA GLU A 57 -2.83 -4.92 8.31
C GLU A 57 -2.69 -5.03 9.84
N THR A 58 -2.02 -6.09 10.30
CA THR A 58 -1.65 -6.26 11.70
C THR A 58 -0.30 -5.62 12.00
N CYS A 59 -0.11 -5.12 13.23
CA CYS A 59 1.20 -4.66 13.68
C CYS A 59 2.12 -5.88 13.84
N THR A 60 3.33 -5.82 13.29
CA THR A 60 4.43 -6.76 13.62
C THR A 60 5.58 -5.98 14.23
#